data_AF-A0A430R444-F1
#
_entry.id   AF-A0A430R444-F1
#
_cell.length_a   1.000
_cell.length_b   1.000
_cell.length_c   1.000
_cell.angle_alpha   90.00
_cell.angle_beta   90.00
_cell.angle_gamma   90.00
#
_symmetry.space_group_name_H-M   'P 1'
#
loop_
_entity.id
_entity.type
_entity.pdbx_description
1 polymer ?
#
loop_
_entity_poly.entity_id
_entity_poly.type
_entity_poly.pdbx_seq_one_letter_code
_entity_poly.pdbx_strand_id
1 'polypeptide(L)'
;MRGRKVLTVYAVHEISELPDHLLYQLLLTSEAVERLRPTTWEIPLHGDTTTPDAYLIFPWGEAFLEVDTGHYSPEAVRTKLRTFRKPLYWATLSPERLNWVLRLSQGLHSDLRPLLLAPPE
;
A
#
# COMPACT_ATOMS: atom_id res chain seq x y z
N MET A 1 -8.52 0.79 24.67
CA MET A 1 -7.31 1.61 24.46
C MET A 1 -7.33 2.06 23.00
N ARG A 2 -7.54 3.36 22.75
CA ARG A 2 -7.52 3.93 21.39
C ARG A 2 -6.08 3.91 20.89
N GLY A 3 -5.82 3.25 19.76
CA GLY A 3 -4.48 3.22 19.15
C GLY A 3 -3.99 4.65 18.93
N ARG A 4 -2.77 4.94 19.39
CA ARG A 4 -2.07 6.18 19.06
C ARG A 4 -1.94 6.20 17.54
N LYS A 5 -2.64 7.13 16.87
CA LYS A 5 -2.34 7.50 15.48
C LYS A 5 -0.91 8.05 15.48
N VAL A 6 0.07 7.22 15.17
CA VAL A 6 1.38 7.72 14.74
C VAL A 6 1.21 8.02 13.26
N LEU A 7 0.55 9.13 12.97
CA LEU A 7 0.88 9.86 11.76
C LEU A 7 2.32 10.30 12.00
N THR A 8 3.29 9.69 11.35
CA THR A 8 4.55 10.38 11.12
C THR A 8 4.17 11.60 10.29
N VAL A 9 3.95 12.73 10.96
CA VAL A 9 3.66 13.99 10.29
C VAL A 9 4.98 14.40 9.64
N TYR A 10 5.14 14.09 8.37
CA TYR A 10 6.28 14.58 7.62
C TYR A 10 6.29 16.11 7.70
N ALA A 11 7.48 16.69 7.73
CA ALA A 11 7.56 18.13 7.63
C ALA A 11 6.92 18.55 6.30
N VAL A 12 6.12 19.63 6.32
CA VAL A 12 5.45 20.15 5.11
C VAL A 12 6.44 20.33 3.96
N HIS A 13 7.69 20.68 4.28
CA HIS A 13 8.77 20.79 3.32
C HIS A 13 9.08 19.47 2.58
N GLU A 14 9.16 18.34 3.30
CA GLU A 14 9.47 17.02 2.73
C GLU A 14 8.38 16.55 1.76
N ILE A 15 7.11 16.87 2.03
CA ILE A 15 6.00 16.55 1.13
C ILE A 15 5.95 17.52 -0.04
N SER A 16 6.25 18.81 0.17
CA SER A 16 6.11 19.86 -0.85
C SER A 16 7.02 19.70 -2.07
N GLU A 17 8.10 18.94 -1.95
CA GLU A 17 9.04 18.65 -3.03
C GLU A 17 8.72 17.34 -3.78
N LEU A 18 7.72 16.58 -3.31
CA LEU A 18 7.34 15.34 -3.96
C LEU A 18 6.61 15.62 -5.28
N PRO A 19 6.89 14.82 -6.33
CA PRO A 19 6.12 14.88 -7.56
C PRO A 19 4.68 14.41 -7.34
N ASP A 20 3.75 14.92 -8.15
CA ASP A 20 2.30 14.67 -8.04
C ASP A 20 1.92 13.19 -7.92
N HIS A 21 2.62 12.30 -8.63
CA HIS A 21 2.31 10.86 -8.57
C HIS A 21 2.61 10.26 -7.19
N LEU A 22 3.64 10.72 -6.49
CA LEU A 22 3.94 10.29 -5.12
C LEU A 22 2.96 10.93 -4.12
N LEU A 23 2.59 12.20 -4.32
CA LEU A 23 1.54 12.84 -3.52
C LEU A 23 0.21 12.09 -3.62
N TYR A 24 -0.16 11.71 -4.85
CA TYR A 24 -1.36 10.93 -5.11
C TYR A 24 -1.30 9.52 -4.51
N GLN A 25 -0.14 8.85 -4.60
CA GLN A 25 0.07 7.55 -3.97
C GLN A 25 -0.03 7.65 -2.44
N LEU A 26 0.55 8.67 -1.81
CA LEU A 26 0.43 8.91 -0.36
C LEU A 26 -1.00 9.17 0.08
N LEU A 27 -1.78 9.92 -0.71
CA LEU A 27 -3.20 10.14 -0.46
C LEU A 27 -3.98 8.81 -0.46
N LEU A 28 -3.81 8.00 -1.49
CA LEU A 28 -4.47 6.69 -1.60
C LEU A 28 -3.99 5.69 -0.54
N THR A 29 -2.72 5.77 -0.15
CA THR A 29 -2.17 4.95 0.95
C THR A 29 -2.86 5.31 2.26
N SER A 30 -3.04 6.60 2.53
CA SER A 30 -3.73 7.08 3.72
C SER A 30 -5.20 6.61 3.74
N GLU A 31 -5.92 6.72 2.63
CA GLU A 31 -7.30 6.22 2.49
C GLU A 31 -7.37 4.70 2.75
N ALA A 32 -6.47 3.93 2.16
CA ALA A 32 -6.38 2.48 2.38
C ALA A 32 -6.14 2.14 3.85
N VAL A 33 -5.23 2.85 4.53
CA VAL A 33 -4.96 2.69 5.96
C VAL A 33 -6.22 3.00 6.78
N GLU A 34 -6.90 4.11 6.50
CA GLU A 34 -8.13 4.48 7.22
C GLU A 34 -9.23 3.43 7.06
N ARG A 35 -9.35 2.84 5.88
CA ARG A 35 -10.31 1.78 5.60
C ARG A 35 -9.94 0.45 6.27
N LEU A 36 -8.67 0.08 6.27
CA LEU A 36 -8.18 -1.14 6.89
C LEU A 36 -8.20 -1.08 8.42
N ARG A 37 -8.08 0.13 9.00
CA ARG A 37 -8.08 0.37 10.46
C ARG A 37 -7.07 -0.51 11.23
N PRO A 38 -5.78 -0.52 10.84
CA PRO A 38 -4.75 -1.18 11.62
C PRO A 38 -4.61 -0.52 13.01
N THR A 39 -4.08 -1.26 13.98
CA THR A 39 -3.79 -0.72 15.32
C THR A 39 -2.62 0.26 15.31
N THR A 40 -1.64 0.04 14.44
CA THR A 40 -0.47 0.90 14.23
C THR A 40 -0.04 0.78 12.78
N TRP A 41 0.50 1.87 12.23
CA TRP A 41 0.94 1.90 10.85
C TRP A 41 2.06 2.92 10.67
N GLU A 42 2.84 2.73 9.61
CA GLU A 42 3.89 3.65 9.16
C GLU A 42 3.87 3.69 7.63
N ILE A 43 3.89 4.90 7.07
CA ILE A 43 4.04 5.14 5.64
C ILE A 43 5.50 5.62 5.46
N PRO A 44 6.30 5.04 4.56
CA PRO A 44 7.58 5.62 4.15
C PRO A 44 7.39 6.63 3.01
N LEU A 45 8.19 7.71 2.98
CA LEU A 45 8.14 8.71 1.90
C LEU A 45 8.66 8.18 0.56
N HIS A 46 9.56 7.20 0.61
CA HIS A 46 10.21 6.65 -0.56
C HIS A 46 9.91 5.15 -0.63
N GLY A 47 9.07 4.78 -1.59
CA GLY A 47 8.79 3.39 -1.94
C GLY A 47 9.75 2.89 -3.01
N ASP A 48 10.07 1.60 -2.97
CA ASP A 48 10.74 0.90 -4.06
C ASP A 48 10.15 -0.52 -4.19
N THR A 49 10.81 -1.42 -4.93
CA THR A 49 10.32 -2.81 -5.06
C THR A 49 10.52 -3.69 -3.82
N THR A 50 11.16 -3.16 -2.79
CA THR A 50 11.50 -3.83 -1.52
C THR A 50 10.92 -3.14 -0.29
N THR A 51 10.50 -1.89 -0.42
CA THR A 51 9.85 -1.08 0.60
C THR A 51 8.36 -0.96 0.25
N PRO A 52 7.45 -1.38 1.16
CA PRO A 52 6.02 -1.25 0.93
C PRO A 52 5.56 0.18 1.10
N ASP A 53 4.40 0.49 0.55
CA ASP A 53 3.78 1.81 0.69
C ASP A 53 3.25 2.06 2.10
N ALA A 54 2.91 1.00 2.85
CA ALA A 54 2.79 1.09 4.29
C ALA A 54 3.10 -0.22 5.01
N TYR A 55 3.63 -0.07 6.22
CA TYR A 55 3.74 -1.11 7.23
C TYR A 55 2.49 -1.06 8.11
N LEU A 56 1.80 -2.19 8.28
CA LEU A 56 0.56 -2.26 9.06
C LEU A 56 0.69 -3.29 10.19
N ILE A 57 0.19 -2.94 11.37
CA ILE A 57 0.04 -3.84 12.51
C ILE A 57 -1.44 -3.94 12.84
N PHE A 58 -1.93 -5.17 12.97
CA PHE A 58 -3.28 -5.51 13.42
C PHE A 58 -3.22 -6.32 14.72
N PRO A 59 -4.33 -6.49 15.45
CA PRO A 59 -4.37 -7.36 16.63
C PRO A 59 -3.99 -8.83 16.33
N TRP A 60 -4.15 -9.26 15.08
CA TRP A 60 -3.89 -10.61 14.61
C TRP A 60 -2.55 -10.78 13.89
N GLY A 61 -1.74 -9.72 13.78
CA GLY A 61 -0.39 -9.79 13.18
C GLY A 61 -0.05 -8.61 12.29
N GLU A 62 1.09 -8.74 11.61
CA GLU A 62 1.65 -7.72 10.74
C GLU A 62 1.27 -7.95 9.28
N ALA A 63 1.14 -6.87 8.52
CA ALA A 63 0.87 -6.90 7.08
C ALA A 63 1.57 -5.74 6.38
N PHE A 64 1.65 -5.83 5.06
CA PHE A 64 2.10 -4.75 4.19
C PHE A 64 0.94 -4.21 3.36
N LEU A 65 1.08 -2.97 2.91
CA LEU A 65 0.18 -2.32 1.96
C LEU A 65 0.97 -1.85 0.76
N GLU A 66 0.41 -2.09 -0.42
CA GLU A 66 0.88 -1.58 -1.70
C GLU A 66 -0.27 -0.89 -2.41
N VAL A 67 -0.03 0.30 -2.92
CA VAL A 67 -1.00 1.10 -3.68
C VAL A 67 -0.56 1.13 -5.15
N ASP A 68 -1.32 0.44 -5.99
CA ASP A 68 -1.11 0.45 -7.43
C ASP A 68 -1.96 1.56 -8.08
N THR A 69 -1.27 2.66 -8.38
CA THR A 69 -1.78 3.82 -9.12
C THR A 69 -1.87 3.59 -10.64
N GLY A 70 -1.50 2.40 -11.13
CA GLY A 70 -1.48 2.05 -12.55
C GLY A 70 -0.11 2.22 -13.23
N HIS A 71 0.89 2.75 -12.52
CA HIS A 71 2.22 3.00 -13.08
C HIS A 71 3.20 1.84 -12.94
N TYR A 72 2.89 0.82 -12.13
CA TYR A 72 3.79 -0.33 -11.97
C TYR A 72 3.92 -1.14 -13.27
N SER A 73 5.15 -1.43 -13.67
CA SER A 73 5.40 -2.43 -14.71
C SER A 73 4.99 -3.83 -14.23
N PRO A 74 4.67 -4.77 -15.14
CA PRO A 74 4.43 -6.16 -14.79
C PRO A 74 5.55 -6.79 -13.95
N GLU A 75 6.80 -6.43 -14.24
CA GLU A 75 7.98 -6.90 -13.53
C GLU A 75 8.03 -6.35 -12.11
N ALA A 76 7.74 -5.06 -11.91
CA ALA A 76 7.71 -4.45 -10.58
C ALA A 76 6.65 -5.12 -9.68
N VAL A 77 5.47 -5.39 -10.22
CA VAL A 77 4.41 -6.12 -9.49
C VAL A 77 4.87 -7.53 -9.12
N ARG A 78 5.46 -8.28 -10.06
CA ARG A 78 5.99 -9.63 -9.78
C ARG A 78 7.09 -9.60 -8.72
N THR A 79 7.96 -8.60 -8.75
CA THR A 79 9.02 -8.43 -7.75
C THR A 79 8.41 -8.19 -6.38
N LYS A 80 7.51 -7.21 -6.23
CA LYS A 80 6.81 -6.93 -4.96
C LYS A 80 6.09 -8.15 -4.40
N LEU A 81 5.32 -8.87 -5.24
CA LEU A 81 4.61 -10.10 -4.85
C LEU A 81 5.56 -11.22 -4.36
N ARG A 82 6.80 -11.28 -4.87
CA ARG A 82 7.82 -12.24 -4.43
C ARG A 82 8.59 -11.75 -3.21
N THR A 83 8.80 -10.45 -3.07
CA THR A 83 9.58 -9.86 -1.98
C THR A 83 8.79 -9.93 -0.67
N PHE A 84 7.52 -9.55 -0.69
CA PHE A 84 6.71 -9.47 0.51
C PHE A 84 6.14 -10.82 0.91
N ARG A 85 6.62 -11.36 2.03
CA ARG A 85 6.24 -12.68 2.56
C ARG A 85 5.18 -12.64 3.66
N LYS A 86 4.81 -11.45 4.12
CA LYS A 86 3.68 -11.23 5.05
C LYS A 86 2.40 -11.02 4.24
N PRO A 87 1.21 -11.09 4.89
CA PRO A 87 -0.03 -10.67 4.23
C PRO A 87 0.14 -9.31 3.55
N LEU A 88 -0.21 -9.25 2.27
CA LEU A 88 0.00 -8.09 1.43
C LEU A 88 -1.36 -7.55 0.96
N TYR A 89 -1.77 -6.42 1.50
CA TYR A 89 -2.92 -5.69 0.97
C TYR A 89 -2.52 -4.97 -0.31
N TRP A 90 -3.19 -5.30 -1.41
CA TRP A 90 -2.98 -4.65 -2.69
C TRP A 90 -4.15 -3.74 -3.00
N ALA A 91 -3.90 -2.45 -2.89
CA ALA A 91 -4.87 -1.40 -3.05
C ALA A 91 -4.80 -0.78 -4.44
N THR A 92 -5.94 -0.53 -5.06
CA THR A 92 -6.02 0.21 -6.33
C THR A 92 -7.42 0.75 -6.54
N LEU A 93 -7.57 1.74 -7.41
CA LEU A 93 -8.87 2.23 -7.89
C LEU A 93 -9.40 1.40 -9.06
N SER A 94 -8.59 0.56 -9.70
CA SER A 94 -8.96 -0.19 -10.90
C SER A 94 -9.33 -1.65 -10.59
N PRO A 95 -10.61 -2.05 -10.77
CA PRO A 95 -11.02 -3.45 -10.59
C PRO A 95 -10.30 -4.39 -11.54
N GLU A 96 -10.06 -3.95 -12.79
CA GLU A 96 -9.33 -4.74 -13.79
C GLU A 96 -7.90 -5.01 -13.32
N ARG A 97 -7.22 -3.96 -12.84
CA ARG A 97 -5.85 -4.06 -12.33
C ARG A 97 -5.77 -5.00 -11.15
N LEU A 98 -6.68 -4.85 -10.18
CA LEU A 98 -6.76 -5.71 -9.00
C LEU A 98 -6.93 -7.19 -9.37
N ASN A 99 -7.83 -7.48 -10.30
CA ASN A 99 -8.04 -8.83 -10.82
C ASN A 99 -6.81 -9.39 -11.53
N TRP A 100 -6.08 -8.58 -12.29
CA TRP A 100 -4.84 -9.00 -12.92
C TRP A 100 -3.76 -9.33 -11.89
N VAL A 101 -3.58 -8.52 -10.83
CA VAL A 101 -2.62 -8.81 -9.75
C VAL A 101 -3.01 -10.07 -8.98
N LEU A 102 -4.30 -10.26 -8.68
CA LEU A 102 -4.81 -11.47 -8.02
C LEU A 102 -4.53 -12.75 -8.83
N ARG A 103 -4.61 -12.69 -10.16
CA ARG A 103 -4.22 -13.84 -10.99
C ARG A 103 -2.71 -14.09 -10.96
N LEU A 104 -1.91 -13.03 -10.92
CA LEU A 104 -0.45 -13.16 -10.82
C LEU A 104 -0.01 -13.74 -9.46
N SER A 105 -0.66 -13.36 -8.36
CA SER A 105 -0.31 -13.85 -7.01
C SER A 105 -0.50 -15.35 -6.85
N GLN A 106 -1.52 -15.93 -7.49
CA GLN A 106 -1.81 -17.37 -7.44
C GLN A 106 -0.62 -18.22 -7.93
N GLY A 107 0.11 -17.76 -8.96
CA GLY A 107 1.30 -18.44 -9.46
C GLY A 107 2.58 -18.16 -8.67
N LEU A 108 2.53 -17.26 -7.68
CA LEU A 108 3.69 -16.81 -6.90
C LEU A 108 3.60 -17.17 -5.40
N HIS A 109 2.51 -17.82 -4.98
CA HIS A 109 2.24 -18.20 -3.59
C HIS A 109 2.32 -17.02 -2.59
N SER A 110 1.97 -15.81 -3.01
CA SER A 110 1.90 -14.64 -2.11
C SER A 110 0.56 -14.61 -1.38
N ASP A 111 0.55 -14.27 -0.09
CA ASP A 111 -0.69 -14.01 0.69
C ASP A 111 -1.26 -12.63 0.34
N LEU A 112 -1.78 -12.50 -0.88
CA LEU A 112 -2.34 -11.26 -1.41
C LEU A 112 -3.79 -11.07 -0.95
N ARG A 113 -4.08 -9.90 -0.40
CA ARG A 113 -5.41 -9.47 0.04
C ARG A 113 -5.85 -8.28 -0.81
N PRO A 114 -6.85 -8.44 -1.69
CA PRO A 114 -7.25 -7.36 -2.58
C PRO A 114 -8.00 -6.26 -1.83
N LEU A 115 -7.74 -5.00 -2.18
CA LEU A 115 -8.44 -3.82 -1.66
C LEU A 115 -8.80 -2.88 -2.82
N LEU A 116 -10.08 -2.84 -3.18
CA LEU A 116 -10.55 -1.84 -4.16
C LEU A 116 -10.85 -0.53 -3.42
N LEU A 117 -10.11 0.53 -3.71
CA LEU A 117 -10.34 1.87 -3.17
C LEU A 117 -11.45 2.61 -3.93
N ALA A 118 -12.06 3.58 -3.28
CA ALA A 118 -12.91 4.57 -3.93
C ALA A 118 -12.05 5.79 -4.30
N PRO A 119 -12.42 6.55 -5.36
CA PRO A 119 -11.77 7.82 -5.63
C PRO A 119 -11.85 8.73 -4.40
N PRO A 120 -10.80 9.48 -4.07
CA PRO A 120 -10.87 10.49 -3.01
C PRO A 120 -11.92 11.55 -3.36
N GLU A 121 -12.78 11.89 -2.39
CA GLU A 121 -13.82 12.95 -2.51
C GLU A 121 -13.22 14.37 -2.40
#